data_AF-A0A2R6FXC6-F1
#
_entry.id   AF-A0A2R6FXC6-F1
#
_cell.length_a   1.000
_cell.length_b   1.000
_cell.length_c   1.000
_cell.angle_alpha   90.00
_cell.angle_beta   90.00
_cell.angle_gamma   90.00
#
_symmetry.space_group_name_H-M   'P 1'
#
loop_
_entity.id
_entity.type
_entity.pdbx_description
1 polymer ?
#
loop_
_entity_poly.entity_id
_entity_poly.type
_entity_poly.pdbx_seq_one_letter_code
_entity_poly.pdbx_strand_id
1 'polypeptide(L)'
;MSEGAGDPGVERDADTTSVDTDENDPADDTDPRVEREGGGDGDRESEEPAGVGDDREKYVEVLTRSGEYAEHFESYLRHTTEAFLVSTDDSFPTAETTHYAKANLLRVEITQHHSVCFITTATTGDGETLDSLRTFRDDVLRSTAPGRALVGVYYRLSPPVARTLSRHPTARTTRSVRRLVEYSGSLERRRQDASSRSYRRVLAVVLTLVYAFGMCRALAGHVLIGLRESQAGDLPASTET
;
A
#
# COMPACT_ATOMS: atom_id res chain seq x y z
N MET A 1 42.36 31.00 -31.57
CA MET A 1 41.24 31.17 -30.62
C MET A 1 40.19 30.16 -31.09
N SER A 2 40.27 28.90 -30.63
CA SER A 2 39.49 28.33 -29.50
C SER A 2 38.00 28.62 -29.68
N GLU A 3 37.06 27.67 -29.79
CA GLU A 3 36.85 26.35 -29.18
C GLU A 3 36.20 25.39 -30.23
N GLY A 4 36.25 24.06 -30.18
CA GLY A 4 36.32 23.13 -29.05
C GLY A 4 34.98 22.40 -28.91
N ALA A 5 34.97 21.10 -29.24
CA ALA A 5 33.82 20.19 -29.37
C ALA A 5 33.04 19.89 -28.08
N GLY A 6 31.88 19.23 -28.20
CA GLY A 6 31.32 18.42 -27.10
C GLY A 6 29.82 18.15 -27.16
N ASP A 7 29.47 16.92 -27.55
CA ASP A 7 28.19 16.23 -27.35
C ASP A 7 27.79 16.12 -25.86
N PRO A 8 26.50 16.15 -25.51
CA PRO A 8 26.05 15.59 -24.24
C PRO A 8 25.12 14.38 -24.45
N GLY A 9 25.70 13.18 -24.40
CA GLY A 9 25.01 11.95 -24.02
C GLY A 9 24.47 12.06 -22.59
N VAL A 10 23.21 11.70 -22.41
CA VAL A 10 22.55 11.59 -21.11
C VAL A 10 22.24 10.11 -20.88
N GLU A 11 23.18 9.42 -20.23
CA GLU A 11 22.90 8.20 -19.48
C GLU A 11 22.56 8.61 -18.03
N ARG A 12 21.40 8.16 -17.54
CA ARG A 12 20.98 8.32 -16.15
C ARG A 12 20.99 6.93 -15.51
N ASP A 13 22.06 6.64 -14.80
CA ASP A 13 22.16 5.48 -13.92
C ASP A 13 21.69 5.82 -12.50
N ALA A 14 21.20 4.76 -11.86
CA ALA A 14 20.44 4.70 -10.64
C ALA A 14 21.19 5.20 -9.39
N ASP A 15 20.48 5.94 -8.55
CA ASP A 15 20.92 6.25 -7.20
C ASP A 15 20.57 5.08 -6.26
N THR A 16 21.62 4.45 -5.73
CA THR A 16 21.57 3.44 -4.67
C THR A 16 22.31 4.05 -3.49
N THR A 17 21.59 4.45 -2.45
CA THR A 17 22.22 4.98 -1.23
C THR A 17 22.48 3.84 -0.25
N SER A 18 23.74 3.44 -0.18
CA SER A 18 24.33 2.61 0.87
C SER A 18 24.59 3.44 2.14
N VAL A 19 24.39 2.82 3.28
CA VAL A 19 24.66 3.35 4.63
C VAL A 19 26.13 3.15 4.95
N ASP A 20 26.87 4.24 5.16
CA ASP A 20 28.18 4.22 5.80
C ASP A 20 28.06 4.70 7.25
N THR A 21 28.56 3.86 8.16
CA THR A 21 28.77 4.14 9.57
C THR A 21 30.21 4.62 9.70
N ASP A 22 30.47 5.76 10.34
CA ASP A 22 31.77 5.95 10.97
C ASP A 22 31.69 6.88 12.19
N GLU A 23 32.44 6.45 13.19
CA GLU A 23 32.64 7.05 14.50
C GLU A 23 33.46 8.35 14.40
N ASN A 24 33.10 9.37 15.19
CA ASN A 24 34.07 10.05 16.03
C ASN A 24 33.41 11.00 17.02
N ASP A 25 33.70 10.75 18.29
CA ASP A 25 33.62 11.69 19.41
C ASP A 25 34.88 12.59 19.39
N PRO A 26 34.80 13.84 19.86
CA PRO A 26 35.39 14.07 21.19
C PRO A 26 34.64 15.08 22.07
N ALA A 27 34.44 14.65 23.31
CA ALA A 27 34.53 15.36 24.59
C ALA A 27 34.60 16.91 24.59
N ASP A 28 33.66 17.54 25.30
CA ASP A 28 33.96 18.69 26.16
C ASP A 28 33.02 18.74 27.38
N ASP A 29 33.60 19.25 28.45
CA ASP A 29 33.33 19.07 29.88
C ASP A 29 32.41 20.18 30.43
N THR A 30 31.36 19.82 31.19
CA THR A 30 30.94 20.64 32.36
C THR A 30 29.99 19.88 33.31
N ASP A 31 30.44 19.86 34.57
CA ASP A 31 30.01 19.17 35.79
C ASP A 31 28.69 19.73 36.44
N PRO A 32 28.22 19.29 37.64
CA PRO A 32 27.04 18.44 37.80
C PRO A 32 25.97 19.11 38.70
N ARG A 33 24.78 18.53 38.80
CA ARG A 33 24.01 18.70 40.05
C ARG A 33 23.23 17.45 40.40
N VAL A 34 23.75 16.81 41.44
CA VAL A 34 23.18 15.67 42.16
C VAL A 34 21.97 16.15 42.96
N GLU A 35 20.82 15.53 42.73
CA GLU A 35 19.78 15.36 43.74
C GLU A 35 19.33 13.88 43.74
N ARG A 36 19.83 13.14 44.75
CA ARG A 36 19.20 11.95 45.36
C ARG A 36 17.96 12.44 46.14
N GLU A 37 16.88 11.74 46.38
CA GLU A 37 16.52 10.32 46.40
C GLU A 37 14.99 10.25 46.57
N GLY A 38 14.35 9.17 46.15
CA GLY A 38 12.93 8.96 46.42
C GLY A 38 12.45 7.60 45.91
N GLY A 39 12.77 6.55 46.65
CA GLY A 39 12.33 5.18 46.37
C GLY A 39 10.81 5.03 46.45
N GLY A 40 10.28 4.31 45.48
CA GLY A 40 8.95 3.73 45.48
C GLY A 40 9.00 2.47 44.63
N ASP A 41 9.15 1.33 45.29
CA ASP A 41 8.81 0.02 44.74
C ASP A 41 7.31 0.05 44.42
N GLY A 42 7.00 0.34 43.17
CA GLY A 42 5.69 0.13 42.56
C GLY A 42 5.87 -0.93 41.49
N ASP A 43 5.01 -1.94 41.54
CA ASP A 43 4.97 -3.10 40.68
C ASP A 43 5.29 -2.75 39.22
N ARG A 44 6.47 -3.17 38.74
CA ARG A 44 6.74 -3.22 37.31
C ARG A 44 5.90 -4.37 36.76
N GLU A 45 4.62 -4.10 36.48
CA GLU A 45 3.99 -4.74 35.33
C GLU A 45 5.00 -4.61 34.21
N SER A 46 5.52 -5.74 33.74
CA SER A 46 6.47 -5.78 32.64
C SER A 46 5.84 -5.06 31.47
N GLU A 47 6.12 -3.77 31.32
CA GLU A 47 5.76 -3.01 30.13
C GLU A 47 6.45 -3.74 28.99
N GLU A 48 5.68 -4.54 28.24
CA GLU A 48 6.14 -5.15 27.01
C GLU A 48 6.80 -4.04 26.20
N PRO A 49 8.03 -4.23 25.70
CA PRO A 49 8.75 -3.16 25.05
C PRO A 49 7.87 -2.60 23.94
N ALA A 50 7.50 -1.32 24.06
CA ALA A 50 6.67 -0.64 23.10
C ALA A 50 7.30 -0.85 21.71
N GLY A 51 6.69 -1.72 20.91
CA GLY A 51 7.31 -2.17 19.66
C GLY A 51 7.69 -0.99 18.77
N VAL A 52 8.70 -1.17 17.92
CA VAL A 52 9.17 -0.12 17.02
C VAL A 52 8.23 -0.02 15.83
N GLY A 53 7.78 1.19 15.49
CA GLY A 53 6.89 1.47 14.38
C GLY A 53 6.89 2.96 14.04
N ASP A 54 6.14 3.34 13.01
CA ASP A 54 5.88 4.74 12.68
C ASP A 54 4.37 5.05 12.81
N ASP A 55 4.01 6.31 12.67
CA ASP A 55 2.65 6.85 12.73
C ASP A 55 1.91 6.76 11.39
N ARG A 56 2.44 6.01 10.42
CA ARG A 56 1.83 5.92 9.09
C ARG A 56 1.00 4.65 9.00
N GLU A 57 -0.27 4.81 8.67
CA GLU A 57 -1.18 3.71 8.34
C GLU A 57 -0.53 2.73 7.34
N LYS A 58 -0.83 1.44 7.52
CA LYS A 58 -0.36 0.30 6.74
C LYS A 58 -1.53 -0.57 6.31
N TYR A 59 -1.31 -1.26 5.20
CA TYR A 59 -1.98 -2.49 4.83
C TYR A 59 -1.07 -3.66 5.19
N VAL A 60 -1.57 -4.58 6.02
CA VAL A 60 -0.78 -5.73 6.51
C VAL A 60 -1.51 -7.02 6.14
N GLU A 61 -0.87 -7.86 5.32
CA GLU A 61 -1.32 -9.22 5.03
C GLU A 61 -0.46 -10.20 5.83
N VAL A 62 -1.13 -11.10 6.54
CA VAL A 62 -0.48 -12.11 7.37
C VAL A 62 -0.92 -13.49 6.92
N LEU A 63 0.06 -14.34 6.60
CA LEU A 63 -0.13 -15.77 6.38
C LEU A 63 0.66 -16.53 7.44
N THR A 64 -0.02 -17.32 8.26
CA THR A 64 0.60 -18.11 9.32
C THR A 64 1.07 -19.47 8.80
N ARG A 65 1.93 -20.13 9.57
CA ARG A 65 2.39 -21.50 9.28
C ARG A 65 1.27 -22.54 9.36
N SER A 66 0.19 -22.27 10.12
CA SER A 66 -1.00 -23.12 10.15
C SER A 66 -1.90 -22.93 8.92
N GLY A 67 -1.58 -21.98 8.04
CA GLY A 67 -2.36 -21.65 6.84
C GLY A 67 -3.47 -20.63 7.08
N GLU A 68 -3.56 -20.04 8.28
CA GLU A 68 -4.49 -18.94 8.56
C GLU A 68 -4.04 -17.66 7.85
N TYR A 69 -4.98 -16.98 7.23
CA TYR A 69 -4.76 -15.73 6.51
C TYR A 69 -5.57 -14.60 7.15
N ALA A 70 -4.93 -13.47 7.42
CA ALA A 70 -5.55 -12.27 7.99
C ALA A 70 -5.08 -11.01 7.24
N GLU A 71 -6.00 -10.06 7.09
CA GLU A 71 -5.76 -8.77 6.44
C GLU A 71 -6.15 -7.63 7.38
N HIS A 72 -5.26 -6.65 7.51
CA HIS A 72 -5.48 -5.43 8.28
C HIS A 72 -5.37 -4.22 7.37
N PHE A 73 -6.46 -3.45 7.31
CA PHE A 73 -6.56 -2.23 6.51
C PHE A 73 -6.48 -1.03 7.43
N GLU A 74 -5.88 0.07 6.95
CA GLU A 74 -5.84 1.34 7.70
C GLU A 74 -5.31 1.12 9.14
N SER A 75 -4.28 0.29 9.25
CA SER A 75 -3.76 -0.21 10.52
C SER A 75 -2.37 0.33 10.82
N TYR A 76 -2.07 0.59 12.07
CA TYR A 76 -0.73 0.89 12.52
C TYR A 76 -0.01 -0.42 12.81
N LEU A 77 1.28 -0.45 12.48
CA LEU A 77 2.13 -1.60 12.72
C LEU A 77 3.29 -1.19 13.61
N ARG A 78 3.44 -1.90 14.73
CA ARG A 78 4.67 -1.93 15.53
C ARG A 78 5.26 -3.33 15.47
N HIS A 79 6.55 -3.47 15.70
CA HIS A 79 7.20 -4.77 15.80
C HIS A 79 8.17 -4.82 16.98
N THR A 80 8.15 -5.94 17.68
CA THR A 80 9.17 -6.29 18.69
C THR A 80 10.11 -7.33 18.09
N THR A 81 11.03 -7.84 18.91
CA THR A 81 11.84 -9.01 18.55
C THR A 81 10.97 -10.22 18.26
N GLU A 82 9.87 -10.40 18.99
CA GLU A 82 9.07 -11.64 19.00
C GLU A 82 7.79 -11.57 18.16
N ALA A 83 7.22 -10.37 17.97
CA ALA A 83 5.91 -10.22 17.35
C ALA A 83 5.79 -9.01 16.42
N PHE A 84 4.81 -9.07 15.53
CA PHE A 84 4.18 -7.90 14.92
C PHE A 84 2.90 -7.56 15.69
N LEU A 85 2.74 -6.28 16.02
CA LEU A 85 1.54 -5.72 16.65
C LEU A 85 0.80 -4.92 15.60
N VAL A 86 -0.46 -5.24 15.36
CA VAL A 86 -1.30 -4.57 14.37
C VAL A 86 -2.52 -4.01 15.08
N SER A 87 -2.77 -2.72 14.94
CA SER A 87 -3.87 -2.01 15.60
C SER A 87 -4.55 -1.04 14.64
N THR A 88 -5.84 -0.79 14.79
CA THR A 88 -6.55 0.30 14.08
C THR A 88 -6.32 1.67 14.71
N ASP A 89 -5.69 1.70 15.88
CA ASP A 89 -5.38 2.90 16.66
C ASP A 89 -3.86 2.98 16.92
N ASP A 90 -3.27 4.17 16.72
CA ASP A 90 -1.82 4.42 16.80
C ASP A 90 -1.26 4.41 18.23
N SER A 91 -2.15 4.43 19.23
CA SER A 91 -1.84 4.22 20.65
C SER A 91 -1.71 2.73 21.02
N PHE A 92 -2.13 1.81 20.14
CA PHE A 92 -2.09 0.35 20.34
C PHE A 92 -2.76 -0.11 21.65
N PRO A 93 -4.08 0.16 21.84
CA PRO A 93 -4.79 -0.34 23.01
C PRO A 93 -4.88 -1.86 22.95
N THR A 94 -4.70 -2.54 24.10
CA THR A 94 -4.66 -4.02 24.17
C THR A 94 -5.90 -4.70 23.59
N ALA A 95 -7.08 -4.05 23.70
CA ALA A 95 -8.34 -4.59 23.19
C ALA A 95 -8.46 -4.59 21.66
N GLU A 96 -7.73 -3.71 20.96
CA GLU A 96 -7.78 -3.57 19.49
C GLU A 96 -6.47 -3.98 18.81
N THR A 97 -5.46 -4.37 19.60
CA THR A 97 -4.15 -4.78 19.10
C THR A 97 -4.11 -6.28 18.88
N THR A 98 -3.89 -6.70 17.64
CA THR A 98 -3.64 -8.09 17.28
C THR A 98 -2.14 -8.39 17.32
N HIS A 99 -1.75 -9.42 18.06
CA HIS A 99 -0.35 -9.85 18.20
C HIS A 99 -0.08 -11.06 17.31
N TYR A 100 0.86 -10.91 16.38
CA TYR A 100 1.35 -11.97 15.51
C TYR A 100 2.75 -12.39 15.90
N ALA A 101 2.87 -13.49 16.63
CA ALA A 101 4.17 -14.07 16.97
C ALA A 101 4.94 -14.47 15.70
N LYS A 102 6.12 -13.90 15.48
CA LYS A 102 6.94 -14.10 14.28
C LYS A 102 7.30 -15.57 14.04
N ALA A 103 7.45 -16.36 15.11
CA ALA A 103 7.67 -17.80 15.02
C ALA A 103 6.54 -18.52 14.26
N ASN A 104 5.30 -18.01 14.34
CA ASN A 104 4.12 -18.63 13.73
C ASN A 104 3.84 -18.11 12.31
N LEU A 105 4.65 -17.20 11.77
CA LEU A 105 4.40 -16.57 10.47
C LEU A 105 5.11 -17.32 9.35
N LEU A 106 4.38 -17.52 8.25
CA LEU A 106 4.91 -18.02 6.99
C LEU A 106 5.29 -16.86 6.06
N ARG A 107 4.42 -15.85 5.97
CA ARG A 107 4.64 -14.62 5.21
C ARG A 107 3.94 -13.45 5.89
N VAL A 108 4.58 -12.29 5.91
CA VAL A 108 3.94 -11.02 6.23
C VAL A 108 4.27 -10.06 5.10
N GLU A 109 3.26 -9.39 4.56
CA GLU A 109 3.42 -8.32 3.57
C GLU A 109 2.90 -7.03 4.17
N ILE A 110 3.78 -6.03 4.29
CA ILE A 110 3.48 -4.74 4.92
C ILE A 110 3.62 -3.68 3.83
N THR A 111 2.53 -3.00 3.54
CA THR A 111 2.52 -1.92 2.56
C THR A 111 2.06 -0.63 3.23
N GLN A 112 2.84 0.44 3.10
CA GLN A 112 2.47 1.72 3.71
C GLN A 112 1.31 2.38 2.94
N HIS A 113 0.30 2.88 3.66
CA HIS A 113 -1.01 3.26 3.12
C HIS A 113 -1.01 4.53 2.25
N HIS A 114 0.12 5.24 2.17
CA HIS A 114 0.25 6.38 1.25
C HIS A 114 0.16 6.00 -0.24
N SER A 115 0.16 4.71 -0.61
CA SER A 115 0.42 4.35 -2.01
C SER A 115 -0.42 3.27 -2.67
N VAL A 116 -1.31 2.55 -1.98
CA VAL A 116 -1.94 1.38 -2.62
C VAL A 116 -3.18 1.72 -3.44
N CYS A 117 -3.00 1.99 -4.72
CA CYS A 117 -4.03 1.74 -5.73
C CYS A 117 -3.53 0.62 -6.65
N PHE A 118 -3.50 -0.62 -6.14
CA PHE A 118 -2.90 -1.79 -6.82
C PHE A 118 -3.32 -1.94 -8.29
N ILE A 119 -4.62 -1.80 -8.59
CA ILE A 119 -5.13 -1.90 -9.98
C ILE A 119 -4.59 -0.75 -10.85
N THR A 120 -4.49 0.46 -10.31
CA THR A 120 -3.94 1.62 -11.02
C THR A 120 -2.46 1.41 -11.30
N THR A 121 -1.66 1.11 -10.27
CA THR A 121 -0.22 0.84 -10.42
C THR A 121 0.02 -0.31 -11.41
N ALA A 122 -0.76 -1.39 -11.34
CA ALA A 122 -0.63 -2.52 -12.26
C ALA A 122 -0.96 -2.19 -13.73
N THR A 123 -1.75 -1.15 -14.00
CA THR A 123 -2.23 -0.85 -15.36
C THR A 123 -1.58 0.39 -15.97
N THR A 124 -1.28 1.41 -15.16
CA THR A 124 -0.72 2.68 -15.60
C THR A 124 0.68 2.95 -15.05
N GLY A 125 1.13 2.21 -14.03
CA GLY A 125 2.33 2.55 -13.27
C GLY A 125 2.12 3.78 -12.37
N ASP A 126 3.23 4.31 -11.86
CA ASP A 126 3.26 5.52 -11.05
C ASP A 126 3.08 6.79 -11.89
N GLY A 127 2.61 7.86 -11.25
CA GLY A 127 2.45 9.19 -11.85
C GLY A 127 1.13 9.88 -11.54
N GLU A 128 0.85 10.96 -12.26
CA GLU A 128 -0.26 11.89 -11.98
C GLU A 128 -1.64 11.23 -11.85
N THR A 129 -1.92 10.20 -12.66
CA THR A 129 -3.20 9.47 -12.58
C THR A 129 -3.34 8.73 -11.26
N LEU A 130 -2.25 8.13 -10.78
CA LEU A 130 -2.22 7.42 -9.50
C LEU A 130 -2.44 8.41 -8.35
N ASP A 131 -1.76 9.55 -8.38
CA ASP A 131 -1.88 10.58 -7.33
C ASP A 131 -3.26 11.24 -7.31
N SER A 132 -3.85 11.49 -8.48
CA SER A 132 -5.22 11.97 -8.60
C SER A 132 -6.21 11.00 -7.95
N LEU A 133 -6.10 9.70 -8.26
CA LEU A 133 -7.02 8.69 -7.72
C LEU A 133 -6.80 8.40 -6.23
N ARG A 134 -5.58 8.54 -5.72
CA ARG A 134 -5.29 8.53 -4.27
C ARG A 134 -5.99 9.68 -3.58
N THR A 135 -5.83 10.91 -4.10
CA THR A 135 -6.51 12.10 -3.57
C THR A 135 -8.03 11.90 -3.55
N PHE A 136 -8.61 11.37 -4.64
CA PHE A 136 -10.04 11.07 -4.68
C PHE A 136 -10.47 10.04 -3.63
N ARG A 137 -9.70 8.94 -3.48
CA ARG A 137 -9.96 7.91 -2.47
C ARG A 137 -9.98 8.52 -1.08
N ASP A 138 -8.98 9.33 -0.75
CA ASP A 138 -8.77 9.83 0.60
C ASP A 138 -9.77 10.98 0.92
N ASP A 139 -9.96 11.93 0.02
CA ASP A 139 -10.82 13.08 0.27
C ASP A 139 -12.32 12.77 0.11
N VAL A 140 -12.68 11.89 -0.83
CA VAL A 140 -14.07 11.67 -1.23
C VAL A 140 -14.61 10.31 -0.80
N LEU A 141 -13.87 9.22 -1.03
CA LEU A 141 -14.39 7.90 -0.66
C LEU A 141 -14.32 7.70 0.85
N ARG A 142 -13.16 7.95 1.49
CA ARG A 142 -12.99 7.75 2.94
C ARG A 142 -13.83 8.70 3.79
N SER A 143 -14.24 9.86 3.26
CA SER A 143 -15.11 10.81 3.98
C SER A 143 -16.55 10.32 4.19
N THR A 144 -16.95 9.19 3.59
CA THR A 144 -18.30 8.62 3.75
C THR A 144 -18.25 7.17 4.19
N ALA A 145 -19.22 6.73 5.00
CA ALA A 145 -19.35 5.33 5.41
C ALA A 145 -19.42 4.33 4.21
N PRO A 146 -20.28 4.55 3.19
CA PRO A 146 -20.29 3.65 2.02
C PRO A 146 -19.00 3.71 1.21
N GLY A 147 -18.33 4.87 1.13
CA GLY A 147 -17.05 4.97 0.45
C GLY A 147 -15.93 4.24 1.18
N ARG A 148 -15.87 4.28 2.52
CA ARG A 148 -14.97 3.45 3.31
C ARG A 148 -15.21 1.95 3.09
N ALA A 149 -16.47 1.52 3.05
CA ALA A 149 -16.79 0.13 2.75
C ALA A 149 -16.31 -0.27 1.34
N LEU A 150 -16.50 0.61 0.34
CA LEU A 150 -16.00 0.38 -1.02
C LEU A 150 -14.47 0.28 -1.07
N VAL A 151 -13.75 1.14 -0.35
CA VAL A 151 -12.29 1.10 -0.24
C VAL A 151 -11.82 -0.19 0.46
N GLY A 152 -12.50 -0.62 1.52
CA GLY A 152 -12.22 -1.90 2.18
C GLY A 152 -12.39 -3.09 1.23
N VAL A 153 -13.47 -3.13 0.45
CA VAL A 153 -13.67 -4.17 -0.59
C VAL A 153 -12.57 -4.10 -1.64
N TYR A 154 -12.21 -2.89 -2.08
CA TYR A 154 -11.12 -2.68 -3.03
C TYR A 154 -9.83 -3.28 -2.52
N TYR A 155 -9.43 -3.02 -1.29
CA TYR A 155 -8.16 -3.55 -0.78
C TYR A 155 -8.15 -5.06 -0.60
N ARG A 156 -9.28 -5.68 -0.26
CA ARG A 156 -9.39 -7.16 -0.20
C ARG A 156 -9.21 -7.81 -1.56
N LEU A 157 -9.77 -7.21 -2.60
CA LEU A 157 -9.86 -7.83 -3.93
C LEU A 157 -8.76 -7.39 -4.88
N SER A 158 -8.21 -6.19 -4.69
CA SER A 158 -7.29 -5.58 -5.64
C SER A 158 -5.91 -6.23 -5.72
N PRO A 159 -5.28 -6.78 -4.65
CA PRO A 159 -3.97 -7.43 -4.76
C PRO A 159 -3.93 -8.61 -5.74
N PRO A 160 -4.79 -9.65 -5.64
CA PRO A 160 -4.78 -10.75 -6.59
C PRO A 160 -5.16 -10.30 -8.02
N VAL A 161 -6.11 -9.38 -8.12
CA VAL A 161 -6.52 -8.81 -9.42
C VAL A 161 -5.36 -8.08 -10.09
N ALA A 162 -4.64 -7.23 -9.35
CA ALA A 162 -3.49 -6.50 -9.83
C ALA A 162 -2.38 -7.43 -10.32
N ARG A 163 -2.07 -8.49 -9.56
CA ARG A 163 -1.11 -9.52 -9.99
C ARG A 163 -1.48 -10.13 -11.34
N THR A 164 -2.77 -10.45 -11.56
CA THR A 164 -3.22 -10.99 -12.86
C THR A 164 -3.12 -9.97 -13.98
N LEU A 165 -3.52 -8.71 -13.74
CA LEU A 165 -3.45 -7.65 -14.74
C LEU A 165 -2.00 -7.37 -15.15
N SER A 166 -1.07 -7.30 -14.19
CA SER A 166 0.37 -7.11 -14.45
C SER A 166 0.99 -8.26 -15.25
N ARG A 167 0.56 -9.51 -15.02
CA ARG A 167 1.01 -10.66 -15.81
C ARG A 167 0.45 -10.67 -17.23
N HIS A 168 -0.68 -9.99 -17.47
CA HIS A 168 -1.40 -10.00 -18.74
C HIS A 168 -1.59 -8.58 -19.32
N PRO A 169 -0.52 -7.82 -19.60
CA PRO A 169 -0.63 -6.42 -20.02
C PRO A 169 -1.39 -6.23 -21.34
N THR A 170 -1.32 -7.21 -22.25
CA THR A 170 -1.95 -7.16 -23.57
C THR A 170 -3.39 -7.71 -23.60
N ALA A 171 -3.87 -8.30 -22.50
CA ALA A 171 -5.23 -8.83 -22.44
C ALA A 171 -6.28 -7.72 -22.68
N ARG A 172 -7.41 -8.10 -23.29
CA ARG A 172 -8.52 -7.15 -23.55
C ARG A 172 -9.02 -6.51 -22.26
N THR A 173 -9.10 -7.28 -21.18
CA THR A 173 -9.52 -6.77 -19.87
C THR A 173 -8.52 -5.76 -19.32
N THR A 174 -7.22 -6.06 -19.33
CA THR A 174 -6.19 -5.14 -18.83
C THR A 174 -6.21 -3.81 -19.58
N ARG A 175 -6.30 -3.83 -20.91
CA ARG A 175 -6.45 -2.62 -21.73
C ARG A 175 -7.73 -1.85 -21.43
N SER A 176 -8.84 -2.57 -21.19
CA SER A 176 -10.11 -1.95 -20.82
C SER A 176 -10.07 -1.29 -19.45
N VAL A 177 -9.46 -1.95 -18.45
CA VAL A 177 -9.31 -1.41 -17.09
C VAL A 177 -8.38 -0.20 -17.11
N ARG A 178 -7.24 -0.28 -17.81
CA ARG A 178 -6.31 0.85 -17.99
C ARG A 178 -7.01 2.10 -18.51
N ARG A 179 -7.84 1.99 -19.56
CA ARG A 179 -8.60 3.12 -20.10
C ARG A 179 -9.58 3.72 -19.08
N LEU A 180 -10.21 2.88 -18.25
CA LEU A 180 -11.10 3.36 -17.20
C LEU A 180 -10.34 4.10 -16.11
N VAL A 181 -9.15 3.60 -15.74
CA VAL A 181 -8.26 4.24 -14.77
C VAL A 181 -7.80 5.61 -15.29
N GLU A 182 -7.31 5.69 -16.53
CA GLU A 182 -6.91 6.94 -17.17
C GLU A 182 -8.09 7.93 -17.27
N TYR A 183 -9.27 7.44 -17.66
CA TYR A 183 -10.49 8.25 -17.69
C TYR A 183 -10.87 8.77 -16.30
N SER A 184 -10.77 7.93 -15.28
CA SER A 184 -11.04 8.29 -13.88
C SER A 184 -10.10 9.39 -13.41
N GLY A 185 -8.80 9.27 -13.70
CA GLY A 185 -7.82 10.34 -13.40
C GLY A 185 -8.17 11.65 -14.10
N SER A 186 -8.60 11.59 -15.38
CA SER A 186 -9.04 12.79 -16.10
C SER A 186 -10.30 13.44 -15.51
N LEU A 187 -11.24 12.64 -15.01
CA LEU A 187 -12.45 13.13 -14.34
C LEU A 187 -12.12 13.79 -13.00
N GLU A 188 -11.18 13.22 -12.26
CA GLU A 188 -10.75 13.78 -10.98
C GLU A 188 -10.10 15.15 -11.16
N ARG A 189 -9.22 15.31 -12.15
CA ARG A 189 -8.64 16.63 -12.48
C ARG A 189 -9.72 17.66 -12.81
N ARG A 190 -10.70 17.29 -13.66
CA ARG A 190 -11.86 18.15 -13.95
C ARG A 190 -12.68 18.49 -12.70
N ARG A 191 -12.75 17.58 -11.73
CA ARG A 191 -13.47 17.79 -10.46
C ARG A 191 -12.73 18.79 -9.57
N GLN A 192 -11.40 18.70 -9.50
CA GLN A 192 -10.56 19.61 -8.72
C GLN A 192 -10.61 21.03 -9.30
N ASP A 193 -10.59 21.17 -10.62
CA ASP A 193 -10.67 22.46 -11.32
C ASP A 193 -12.08 23.09 -11.28
N ALA A 194 -13.11 22.32 -10.94
CA ALA A 194 -14.49 22.80 -10.94
C ALA A 194 -14.75 23.84 -9.84
N SER A 195 -15.07 25.07 -10.24
CA SER A 195 -15.46 26.15 -9.32
C SER A 195 -16.86 25.94 -8.72
N SER A 196 -17.77 25.31 -9.46
CA SER A 196 -19.14 25.04 -9.01
C SER A 196 -19.21 23.83 -8.09
N ARG A 197 -19.74 24.05 -6.87
CA ARG A 197 -19.93 22.99 -5.87
C ARG A 197 -20.89 21.89 -6.35
N SER A 198 -21.94 22.24 -7.10
CA SER A 198 -22.89 21.26 -7.64
C SER A 198 -22.24 20.39 -8.70
N TYR A 199 -21.47 20.98 -9.62
CA TYR A 199 -20.76 20.24 -10.65
C TYR A 199 -19.68 19.32 -10.05
N ARG A 200 -18.95 19.80 -9.05
CA ARG A 200 -17.98 18.99 -8.29
C ARG A 200 -18.63 17.76 -7.65
N ARG A 201 -19.83 17.90 -7.06
CA ARG A 201 -20.59 16.79 -6.48
C ARG A 201 -21.04 15.79 -7.54
N VAL A 202 -21.52 16.27 -8.69
CA VAL A 202 -21.90 15.39 -9.81
C VAL A 202 -20.69 14.59 -10.29
N LEU A 203 -19.55 15.24 -10.50
CA LEU A 203 -18.31 14.56 -10.90
C LEU A 203 -17.84 13.57 -9.83
N ALA A 204 -17.96 13.88 -8.54
CA ALA A 204 -17.65 12.93 -7.47
C ALA A 204 -18.52 11.67 -7.56
N VAL A 205 -19.84 11.81 -7.74
CA VAL A 205 -20.77 10.67 -7.89
C VAL A 205 -20.42 9.86 -9.13
N VAL A 206 -20.20 10.51 -10.27
CA VAL A 206 -19.80 9.83 -11.52
C VAL A 206 -18.50 9.08 -11.31
N LEU A 207 -17.50 9.69 -10.67
CA LEU A 207 -16.21 9.08 -10.41
C LEU A 207 -16.32 7.88 -9.46
N THR A 208 -17.16 7.95 -8.42
CA THR A 208 -17.47 6.80 -7.56
C THR A 208 -18.10 5.65 -8.34
N LEU A 209 -19.04 5.94 -9.26
CA LEU A 209 -19.68 4.91 -10.10
C LEU A 209 -18.67 4.28 -11.07
N VAL A 210 -17.81 5.09 -11.69
CA VAL A 210 -16.74 4.60 -12.58
C VAL A 210 -15.74 3.74 -11.79
N TYR A 211 -15.37 4.15 -10.58
CA TYR A 211 -14.50 3.39 -9.69
C TYR A 211 -15.08 1.99 -9.40
N ALA A 212 -16.35 1.93 -8.98
CA ALA A 212 -17.02 0.65 -8.71
C ALA A 212 -17.11 -0.23 -9.97
N PHE A 213 -17.46 0.36 -11.12
CA PHE A 213 -17.52 -0.36 -12.38
C PHE A 213 -16.15 -0.90 -12.83
N GLY A 214 -15.10 -0.10 -12.70
CA GLY A 214 -13.73 -0.49 -12.99
C GLY A 214 -13.30 -1.69 -12.14
N MET A 215 -13.61 -1.66 -10.84
CA MET A 215 -13.34 -2.77 -9.93
C MET A 215 -14.07 -4.05 -10.33
N CYS A 216 -15.37 -3.98 -10.64
CA CYS A 216 -16.14 -5.14 -11.10
C CYS A 216 -15.56 -5.75 -12.38
N ARG A 217 -15.12 -4.92 -13.34
CA ARG A 217 -14.49 -5.41 -14.58
C ARG A 217 -13.14 -6.05 -14.34
N ALA A 218 -12.33 -5.46 -13.46
CA ALA A 218 -11.02 -6.00 -13.12
C ALA A 218 -11.16 -7.37 -12.43
N LEU A 219 -12.10 -7.48 -11.48
CA LEU A 219 -12.43 -8.74 -10.81
C LEU A 219 -12.94 -9.81 -11.79
N ALA A 220 -13.91 -9.47 -12.65
CA ALA A 220 -14.41 -10.40 -13.66
C ALA A 220 -13.29 -10.84 -14.62
N GLY A 221 -12.40 -9.93 -15.00
CA GLY A 221 -11.23 -10.23 -15.81
C GLY A 221 -10.28 -11.21 -15.14
N HIS A 222 -9.98 -11.00 -13.86
CA HIS A 222 -9.15 -11.88 -13.06
C HIS A 222 -9.71 -13.31 -13.02
N VAL A 223 -11.02 -13.45 -12.73
CA VAL A 223 -11.70 -14.76 -12.72
C VAL A 223 -11.67 -15.43 -14.09
N LEU A 224 -11.97 -14.68 -15.16
CA LEU A 224 -11.98 -15.23 -16.52
C LEU A 224 -10.60 -15.68 -17.01
N ILE A 225 -9.53 -14.98 -16.62
CA ILE A 225 -8.16 -15.37 -16.94
C ILE A 225 -7.79 -16.64 -16.16
N GLY A 226 -8.08 -16.69 -14.85
CA GLY A 226 -7.80 -17.86 -14.03
C GLY A 226 -8.51 -19.14 -14.54
N LEU A 227 -9.77 -19.03 -14.96
CA LEU A 227 -10.51 -20.15 -15.54
C LEU A 227 -9.89 -20.68 -16.84
N ARG A 228 -9.27 -19.82 -17.64
CA ARG A 228 -8.58 -20.23 -18.87
C ARG A 228 -7.28 -20.96 -18.57
N GLU A 229 -6.55 -20.50 -17.56
CA GLU A 229 -5.31 -21.15 -17.11
C GLU A 229 -5.58 -22.56 -16.57
N SER A 230 -6.64 -22.75 -15.78
CA SER A 230 -7.04 -24.09 -15.30
C SER A 230 -7.45 -25.03 -16.44
N GLN A 231 -8.17 -24.53 -17.44
CA GLN A 231 -8.57 -25.33 -18.61
C GLN A 231 -7.38 -25.70 -19.52
N ALA A 232 -6.37 -24.84 -19.62
CA ALA A 232 -5.16 -25.11 -20.38
C ALA A 232 -4.24 -26.15 -19.69
N GLY A 233 -4.26 -26.22 -18.35
CA GLY A 233 -3.54 -27.23 -17.58
C GLY A 233 -4.17 -28.63 -17.64
N ASP A 234 -5.44 -28.74 -18.00
CA ASP A 234 -6.21 -29.99 -18.09
C ASP A 234 -6.18 -30.65 -19.50
N LEU A 235 -5.48 -30.07 -20.49
CA LEU A 235 -5.32 -30.70 -21.80
C LEU A 235 -4.26 -31.80 -21.72
N PRO A 236 -4.60 -33.10 -21.87
CA PRO A 236 -3.60 -34.15 -21.90
C PRO A 236 -2.67 -33.90 -23.09
N ALA A 237 -1.36 -33.93 -22.84
CA ALA A 237 -0.34 -33.95 -23.87
C ALA A 237 -0.69 -35.07 -24.85
N SER A 238 -1.24 -34.68 -26.00
CA SER A 238 -1.58 -35.61 -27.07
C SER A 238 -0.25 -36.16 -27.56
N THR A 239 -0.05 -37.44 -27.29
CA THR A 239 1.06 -38.27 -27.73
C THR A 239 1.42 -37.99 -29.18
N GLU A 240 2.67 -37.58 -29.41
CA GLU A 240 3.34 -37.70 -30.70
C GLU A 240 3.29 -39.16 -31.17
N THR A 241 2.80 -39.36 -32.40
CA THR A 241 3.12 -40.49 -33.27
C THR A 241 3.21 -39.98 -34.70
#